data_AF-X1SVA4-F1
#
_entry.id   AF-X1SVA4-F1
#
_cell.length_a   1.000
_cell.length_b   1.000
_cell.length_c   1.000
_cell.angle_alpha   90.00
_cell.angle_beta   90.00
_cell.angle_gamma   90.00
#
_symmetry.space_group_name_H-M   'P 1'
#
loop_
_entity.id
_entity.type
_entity.pdbx_description
1 polymer ?
#
loop_
_entity_poly.entity_id
_entity_poly.type
_entity_poly.pdbx_seq_one_letter_code
_entity_poly.pdbx_strand_id
1 'polypeptide(L)'
;MIFGADARNYSIIGALLADGPITPVKGEIHTIRCTTTLTGVAGAWASGNITFSQDLPVGRYRLVGASIVLPLTYGLFRFIPVGGRWRPGAIMKQSNGSGEPDIFRNGNLGTWLEFDQLTPPRLEVLETEAVNNPVLYLDLIKIS
;
A
#
# COMPACT_ATOMS: atom_id res chain seq x y z
N MET A 1 -20.52 -31.04 -21.01
CA MET A 1 -20.49 -29.61 -21.39
C MET A 1 -20.71 -28.82 -20.10
N ILE A 2 -19.63 -28.41 -19.44
CA ILE A 2 -19.69 -27.61 -18.22
C ILE A 2 -19.56 -26.16 -18.66
N PHE A 3 -20.56 -25.35 -18.33
CA PHE A 3 -20.56 -23.92 -18.62
C PHE A 3 -19.39 -23.26 -17.87
N GLY A 4 -18.54 -22.56 -18.61
CA GLY A 4 -17.43 -21.78 -18.05
C GLY A 4 -17.97 -20.73 -17.07
N ALA A 5 -17.22 -20.53 -15.99
CA ALA A 5 -17.50 -19.49 -15.00
C ALA A 5 -17.67 -18.14 -15.69
N ASP A 6 -18.75 -17.44 -15.33
CA ASP A 6 -19.06 -16.09 -15.76
C ASP A 6 -17.89 -15.15 -15.40
N ALA A 7 -17.20 -14.62 -16.42
CA ALA A 7 -16.10 -13.68 -16.24
C ALA A 7 -16.66 -12.35 -15.73
N ARG A 8 -16.71 -12.18 -14.42
CA ARG A 8 -17.12 -10.91 -13.81
C ARG A 8 -16.07 -9.84 -14.11
N ASN A 9 -16.41 -8.94 -15.02
CA ASN A 9 -15.59 -7.77 -15.33
C ASN A 9 -15.69 -6.77 -14.16
N TYR A 10 -14.72 -6.79 -13.25
CA TYR A 10 -14.61 -5.79 -12.19
C TYR A 10 -13.95 -4.51 -12.74
N SER A 11 -14.58 -3.36 -12.49
CA SER A 11 -13.95 -2.04 -12.64
C SER A 11 -13.73 -1.45 -11.26
N ILE A 12 -12.49 -1.04 -10.96
CA ILE A 12 -12.14 -0.42 -9.68
C ILE A 12 -11.91 1.06 -9.90
N ILE A 13 -12.60 1.89 -9.11
CA ILE A 13 -12.44 3.34 -9.09
C ILE A 13 -12.06 3.75 -7.66
N GLY A 14 -10.99 4.53 -7.55
CA GLY A 14 -10.52 5.08 -6.28
C GLY A 14 -10.60 6.60 -6.26
N ALA A 15 -10.82 7.16 -5.08
CA ALA A 15 -10.71 8.58 -4.82
C ALA A 15 -9.72 8.80 -3.67
N LEU A 16 -8.76 9.71 -3.88
CA LEU A 16 -7.88 10.17 -2.81
C LEU A 16 -8.42 11.49 -2.28
N LEU A 17 -8.64 11.53 -0.96
CA LEU A 17 -9.22 12.68 -0.27
C LEU A 17 -8.24 13.16 0.81
N ALA A 18 -8.12 14.48 0.91
CA ALA A 18 -7.38 15.15 1.97
C ALA A 18 -8.29 16.22 2.61
N ASP A 19 -8.06 16.53 3.88
CA ASP A 19 -8.77 17.55 4.65
C ASP A 19 -8.30 18.98 4.33
N GLY A 20 -7.22 19.12 3.56
CA GLY A 20 -6.70 20.41 3.10
C GLY A 20 -5.62 20.27 2.03
N PRO A 21 -4.94 21.39 1.70
CA PRO A 21 -3.83 21.39 0.77
C PRO A 21 -2.71 20.44 1.20
N ILE A 22 -2.25 19.61 0.28
CA ILE A 22 -1.20 18.63 0.53
C ILE A 22 0.15 19.34 0.54
N THR A 23 0.91 19.15 1.62
CA THR A 23 2.27 19.69 1.76
C THR A 23 3.28 18.54 1.74
N PRO A 24 4.21 18.50 0.77
CA PRO A 24 5.24 17.48 0.73
C PRO A 24 6.11 17.49 1.99
N VAL A 25 6.47 16.30 2.48
CA VAL A 25 7.38 16.12 3.61
C VAL A 25 8.79 15.88 3.09
N LYS A 26 9.77 16.57 3.71
CA LYS A 26 11.20 16.42 3.43
C LYS A 26 11.91 15.81 4.63
N GLY A 27 13.06 15.18 4.39
CA GLY A 27 13.89 14.56 5.42
C GLY A 27 14.70 13.40 4.85
N GLU A 28 15.33 12.64 5.73
CA GLU A 28 15.96 11.37 5.37
C GLU A 28 14.86 10.30 5.19
N ILE A 29 14.55 10.02 3.93
CA ILE A 29 13.54 9.03 3.55
C ILE A 29 14.26 7.74 3.16
N HIS A 30 13.94 6.65 3.86
CA HIS A 30 14.41 5.32 3.50
C HIS A 30 13.29 4.51 2.87
N THR A 31 13.55 3.97 1.68
CA THR A 31 12.66 3.01 1.05
C THR A 31 12.99 1.61 1.53
N ILE A 32 12.06 0.98 2.25
CA ILE A 32 12.19 -0.38 2.77
C ILE A 32 11.33 -1.33 1.97
N ARG A 33 11.93 -2.44 1.52
CA ARG A 33 11.19 -3.52 0.87
C ARG A 33 10.44 -4.34 1.92
N CYS A 34 9.18 -4.66 1.64
CA CYS A 34 8.35 -5.48 2.49
C CYS A 34 7.59 -6.52 1.67
N THR A 35 7.06 -7.53 2.36
CA THR A 35 6.12 -8.51 1.80
C THR A 35 4.86 -8.56 2.65
N THR A 36 3.79 -9.12 2.08
CA THR A 36 2.56 -9.42 2.80
C THR A 36 1.98 -10.71 2.24
N THR A 37 1.44 -11.55 3.12
CA THR A 37 0.63 -12.70 2.72
C THR A 37 -0.84 -12.29 2.78
N LEU A 38 -1.53 -12.44 1.66
CA LEU A 38 -2.93 -12.09 1.50
C LEU A 38 -3.73 -13.31 1.05
N THR A 39 -4.95 -13.42 1.60
CA THR A 39 -5.95 -14.38 1.14
C THR A 39 -7.24 -13.63 0.91
N GLY A 40 -7.77 -13.69 -0.31
CA GLY A 40 -8.98 -12.98 -0.68
C GLY A 40 -9.51 -13.42 -2.03
N VAL A 41 -10.58 -12.76 -2.46
CA VAL A 41 -11.27 -13.01 -3.74
C VAL A 41 -11.35 -11.73 -4.55
N ALA A 42 -11.50 -11.87 -5.87
CA ALA A 42 -11.68 -10.75 -6.79
C ALA A 42 -12.83 -9.82 -6.36
N GLY A 43 -12.59 -8.51 -6.44
CA GLY A 43 -13.59 -7.47 -6.12
C GLY A 43 -13.85 -7.28 -4.61
N ALA A 44 -13.09 -7.93 -3.73
CA ALA A 44 -13.18 -7.75 -2.29
C ALA A 44 -11.85 -7.27 -1.69
N TRP A 45 -11.94 -6.47 -0.63
CA TRP A 45 -10.75 -6.05 0.11
C TRP A 45 -10.13 -7.24 0.86
N ALA A 46 -8.83 -7.46 0.68
CA ALA A 46 -8.06 -8.48 1.37
C ALA A 46 -6.97 -7.82 2.21
N SER A 47 -6.78 -8.28 3.45
CA SER A 47 -5.82 -7.65 4.38
C SER A 47 -4.79 -8.63 4.92
N GLY A 48 -3.58 -8.12 5.17
CA GLY A 48 -2.46 -8.91 5.67
C GLY A 48 -1.46 -8.08 6.45
N ASN A 49 -0.64 -8.76 7.25
CA ASN A 49 0.41 -8.13 8.03
C ASN A 49 1.62 -7.84 7.15
N ILE A 50 2.22 -6.66 7.33
CA ILE A 50 3.45 -6.28 6.63
C ILE A 50 4.64 -6.93 7.33
N THR A 51 5.50 -7.58 6.54
CA THR A 51 6.79 -8.11 6.99
C THR A 51 7.90 -7.31 6.32
N PHE A 52 8.72 -6.63 7.10
CA PHE A 52 9.89 -5.90 6.60
C PHE A 52 10.98 -6.90 6.20
N SER A 53 11.71 -6.62 5.11
CA SER A 53 12.83 -7.47 4.69
C SER A 53 14.11 -7.25 5.51
N GLN A 54 14.10 -6.26 6.39
CA GLN A 54 15.20 -5.91 7.28
C GLN A 54 14.62 -5.43 8.60
N ASP A 55 15.43 -5.50 9.66
CA ASP A 55 15.07 -4.89 10.93
C ASP A 55 15.08 -3.37 10.81
N LEU A 56 14.03 -2.75 11.34
CA LEU A 56 14.00 -1.32 11.54
C LEU A 56 14.74 -0.98 12.84
N PRO A 57 15.51 0.12 12.89
CA PRO A 57 15.99 0.65 14.16
C PRO A 57 14.85 0.95 15.13
N VAL A 58 15.08 0.74 16.43
CA VAL A 58 14.07 1.03 17.46
C VAL A 58 13.58 2.46 17.35
N GLY A 59 12.26 2.62 17.21
CA GLY A 59 11.67 3.93 17.10
C GLY A 59 10.28 3.98 16.48
N ARG A 60 9.87 5.23 16.27
CA ARG A 60 8.62 5.61 15.61
C ARG A 60 8.92 6.04 14.19
N TYR A 61 8.00 5.72 13.28
CA TYR A 61 8.16 5.95 11.86
C TYR A 61 6.94 6.67 11.27
N ARG A 62 7.20 7.61 10.37
CA ARG A 62 6.22 8.15 9.43
C ARG A 62 6.27 7.34 8.15
N LEU A 63 5.11 6.91 7.69
CA LEU A 63 4.94 6.45 6.32
C LEU A 63 4.62 7.66 5.44
N VAL A 64 5.47 7.96 4.47
CA VAL A 64 5.37 9.16 3.63
C VAL A 64 5.22 8.82 2.13
N GLY A 65 5.17 7.55 1.80
CA GLY A 65 4.98 7.07 0.44
C GLY A 65 5.00 5.56 0.40
N ALA A 66 4.42 4.99 -0.65
CA ALA A 66 4.42 3.56 -0.87
C ALA A 66 4.29 3.23 -2.34
N SER A 67 4.89 2.11 -2.73
CA SER A 67 4.74 1.48 -4.03
C SER A 67 4.42 0.04 -3.79
N ILE A 68 3.38 -0.46 -4.45
CA ILE A 68 2.97 -1.86 -4.34
C ILE A 68 3.01 -2.47 -5.73
N VAL A 69 3.86 -3.49 -5.85
CA VAL A 69 4.04 -4.27 -7.06
C VAL A 69 3.26 -5.56 -6.92
N LEU A 70 2.32 -5.73 -7.83
CA LEU A 70 1.47 -6.89 -7.93
C LEU A 70 1.57 -7.43 -9.36
N PRO A 71 2.18 -8.60 -9.57
CA PRO A 71 2.24 -9.16 -10.91
C PRO A 71 0.82 -9.44 -11.40
N LEU A 72 0.57 -9.22 -12.69
CA LEU A 72 -0.63 -9.61 -13.44
C LEU A 72 -1.87 -8.71 -13.33
N THR A 73 -2.04 -7.87 -12.29
CA THR A 73 -3.25 -7.04 -12.16
C THR A 73 -2.99 -5.62 -11.67
N TYR A 74 -4.00 -4.76 -11.85
CA TYR A 74 -4.06 -3.43 -11.29
C TYR A 74 -5.10 -3.38 -10.17
N GLY A 75 -4.98 -2.41 -9.28
CA GLY A 75 -5.98 -2.22 -8.25
C GLY A 75 -5.62 -1.08 -7.32
N LEU A 76 -6.27 -1.08 -6.16
CA LEU A 76 -6.03 -0.10 -5.10
C LEU A 76 -5.44 -0.79 -3.89
N PHE A 77 -4.65 -0.05 -3.14
CA PHE A 77 -4.23 -0.45 -1.81
C PHE A 77 -4.47 0.67 -0.81
N ARG A 78 -4.58 0.30 0.46
CA ARG A 78 -4.59 1.22 1.58
C ARG A 78 -3.98 0.57 2.82
N PHE A 79 -3.53 1.41 3.74
CA PHE A 79 -2.97 0.96 5.01
C PHE A 79 -4.00 1.08 6.12
N ILE A 80 -4.02 0.07 6.98
CA ILE A 80 -4.85 0.06 8.19
C ILE A 80 -3.92 0.40 9.37
N PRO A 81 -3.94 1.65 9.86
CA PRO A 81 -3.17 2.01 11.05
C PRO A 81 -3.72 1.32 12.30
N VAL A 82 -2.85 1.11 13.29
CA VAL A 82 -3.27 0.64 14.61
C VAL A 82 -4.03 1.76 15.32
N GLY A 83 -5.32 1.55 15.60
CA GLY A 83 -6.17 2.52 16.29
C GLY A 83 -6.59 3.76 15.49
N GLY A 84 -6.15 3.89 14.23
CA GLY A 84 -6.48 5.03 13.37
C GLY A 84 -7.74 4.80 12.53
N ARG A 85 -8.50 5.88 12.27
CA ARG A 85 -9.71 5.85 11.44
C ARG A 85 -9.40 5.87 9.94
N TRP A 86 -8.48 6.73 9.53
CA TRP A 86 -8.18 6.99 8.12
C TRP A 86 -7.25 5.92 7.56
N ARG A 87 -7.50 5.51 6.30
CA ARG A 87 -6.77 4.45 5.61
C ARG A 87 -6.14 5.00 4.34
N PRO A 88 -5.00 5.70 4.45
CA PRO A 88 -4.32 6.27 3.30
C PRO A 88 -3.86 5.18 2.35
N GLY A 89 -3.78 5.48 1.07
CA GLY A 89 -3.53 4.48 0.04
C GLY A 89 -3.32 5.09 -1.33
N ALA A 90 -3.08 4.24 -2.31
CA ALA A 90 -2.86 4.64 -3.69
C ALA A 90 -3.21 3.51 -4.67
N ILE A 91 -2.90 3.73 -5.95
CA ILE A 91 -3.01 2.72 -7.00
C ILE A 91 -1.81 1.76 -6.96
N MET A 92 -2.04 0.51 -7.32
CA MET A 92 -1.00 -0.53 -7.45
C MET A 92 -0.37 -0.52 -8.85
N LYS A 93 0.84 -1.09 -8.98
CA LYS A 93 1.54 -1.24 -10.27
C LYS A 93 1.84 -2.69 -10.59
N GLN A 94 1.86 -3.02 -11.89
CA GLN A 94 2.07 -4.39 -12.35
C GLN A 94 3.54 -4.85 -12.31
N SER A 95 4.49 -3.93 -12.39
CA SER A 95 5.92 -4.23 -12.36
C SER A 95 6.73 -3.04 -11.87
N ASN A 96 8.01 -3.26 -11.54
CA ASN A 96 8.92 -2.19 -11.18
C ASN A 96 9.21 -1.21 -12.34
N GLY A 97 9.07 -1.64 -13.60
CA GLY A 97 9.23 -0.79 -14.78
C GLY A 97 7.95 -0.11 -15.24
N SER A 98 6.81 -0.42 -14.61
CA SER A 98 5.54 0.23 -14.90
C SER A 98 5.54 1.63 -14.27
N GLY A 99 5.14 2.63 -15.04
CA GLY A 99 5.06 4.02 -14.56
C GLY A 99 4.00 4.15 -13.47
N GLU A 100 4.43 4.16 -12.21
CA GLU A 100 3.59 4.68 -11.14
C GLU A 100 3.71 6.21 -11.14
N PRO A 101 2.64 6.94 -10.80
CA PRO A 101 2.77 8.35 -10.53
C PRO A 101 3.71 8.57 -9.34
N ASP A 102 4.83 9.27 -9.57
CA ASP A 102 5.84 9.60 -8.55
C ASP A 102 5.24 10.35 -7.35
N ILE A 103 4.03 10.90 -7.50
CA ILE A 103 3.29 11.56 -6.42
C ILE A 103 3.05 10.64 -5.21
N PHE A 104 2.96 9.31 -5.38
CA PHE A 104 2.75 8.38 -4.25
C PHE A 104 4.03 8.04 -3.49
N ARG A 105 5.17 8.60 -3.90
CA ARG A 105 6.52 8.26 -3.43
C ARG A 105 7.18 9.44 -2.73
N ASN A 106 8.20 9.14 -1.94
CA ASN A 106 9.19 10.12 -1.47
C ASN A 106 8.60 11.35 -0.76
N GLY A 107 7.50 11.20 -0.01
CA GLY A 107 6.91 12.30 0.75
C GLY A 107 6.10 13.31 -0.07
N ASN A 108 5.88 13.07 -1.36
CA ASN A 108 5.18 14.01 -2.25
C ASN A 108 3.72 14.27 -1.85
N LEU A 109 3.07 13.32 -1.18
CA LEU A 109 1.72 13.48 -0.61
C LEU A 109 1.69 13.73 0.90
N GLY A 110 2.83 14.13 1.48
CA GLY A 110 2.97 14.35 2.90
C GLY A 110 2.98 13.04 3.72
N THR A 111 2.64 13.15 5.01
CA THR A 111 2.58 11.99 5.92
C THR A 111 1.27 11.27 5.77
N TRP A 112 1.32 9.97 5.51
CA TRP A 112 0.13 9.12 5.39
C TRP A 112 -0.33 8.63 6.76
N LEU A 113 0.61 8.14 7.56
CA LEU A 113 0.37 7.69 8.94
C LEU A 113 1.66 7.64 9.74
N GLU A 114 1.53 7.47 11.05
CA GLU A 114 2.62 7.19 11.97
C GLU A 114 2.41 5.84 12.66
N PHE A 115 3.50 5.11 12.92
CA PHE A 115 3.45 3.83 13.62
C PHE A 115 4.71 3.60 14.47
N ASP A 116 4.60 2.68 15.43
CA ASP A 116 5.75 2.14 16.16
C ASP A 116 6.28 0.91 15.43
N GLN A 117 7.60 0.74 15.36
CA GLN A 117 8.20 -0.38 14.63
C GLN A 117 7.68 -1.76 15.02
N LEU A 118 7.21 -1.94 16.26
CA LEU A 118 6.68 -3.21 16.76
C LEU A 118 5.22 -3.44 16.37
N THR A 119 4.55 -2.38 15.91
CA THR A 119 3.13 -2.38 15.55
C THR A 119 2.92 -1.71 14.20
N PRO A 120 3.49 -2.29 13.11
CA PRO A 120 3.30 -1.73 11.77
C PRO A 120 1.83 -1.76 11.35
N PRO A 121 1.41 -0.87 10.44
CA PRO A 121 0.09 -0.93 9.85
C PRO A 121 -0.09 -2.24 9.09
N ARG A 122 -1.34 -2.64 8.87
CA ARG A 122 -1.65 -3.74 7.95
C ARG A 122 -1.85 -3.19 6.54
N LEU A 123 -1.53 -4.01 5.55
CA LEU A 123 -1.89 -3.73 4.16
C LEU A 123 -3.31 -4.23 3.89
N GLU A 124 -4.07 -3.48 3.09
CA GLU A 124 -5.30 -3.94 2.48
C GLU A 124 -5.28 -3.64 0.97
N VAL A 125 -5.63 -4.62 0.13
CA VAL A 125 -5.65 -4.48 -1.33
C VAL A 125 -7.03 -4.80 -1.90
N LEU A 126 -7.33 -4.22 -3.04
CA LEU A 126 -8.52 -4.50 -3.84
C LEU A 126 -8.06 -4.76 -5.28
N GLU A 127 -8.31 -5.98 -5.75
CA GLU A 127 -7.90 -6.48 -7.07
C GLU A 127 -9.11 -6.93 -7.89
N THR A 128 -9.01 -6.87 -9.22
CA THR A 128 -10.04 -7.39 -10.13
C THR A 128 -9.97 -8.90 -10.30
N GLU A 129 -8.90 -9.53 -9.82
CA GLU A 129 -8.60 -10.96 -9.97
C GLU A 129 -8.37 -11.62 -8.61
N ALA A 130 -8.03 -12.92 -8.62
CA ALA A 130 -7.59 -13.61 -7.40
C ALA A 130 -6.40 -12.87 -6.76
N VAL A 131 -6.48 -12.66 -5.45
CA VAL A 131 -5.53 -11.86 -4.68
C VAL A 131 -4.16 -12.55 -4.66
N ASN A 132 -3.12 -11.82 -5.05
CA ASN A 132 -1.74 -12.31 -5.02
C ASN A 132 -0.96 -11.66 -3.87
N ASN A 133 0.16 -12.26 -3.49
CA ASN A 133 1.04 -11.68 -2.47
C ASN A 133 1.89 -10.56 -3.07
N PRO A 134 1.73 -9.29 -2.64
CA PRO A 134 2.47 -8.17 -3.19
C PRO A 134 3.89 -8.07 -2.65
N VAL A 135 4.74 -7.38 -3.43
CA VAL A 135 5.96 -6.76 -2.92
C VAL A 135 5.67 -5.28 -2.70
N LEU A 136 6.03 -4.77 -1.53
CA LEU A 136 5.85 -3.37 -1.17
C LEU A 136 7.21 -2.69 -1.05
N TYR A 137 7.22 -1.40 -1.32
CA TYR A 137 8.32 -0.49 -1.04
C TYR A 137 7.75 0.66 -0.21
N LEU A 138 8.05 0.72 1.07
CA LEU A 138 7.55 1.75 1.98
C LEU A 138 8.58 2.84 2.16
N ASP A 139 8.17 4.10 1.97
CA ASP A 139 9.03 5.27 2.19
C ASP A 139 8.84 5.76 3.62
N LEU A 140 9.88 5.62 4.43
CA LEU A 140 9.82 5.80 5.87
C LEU A 140 10.76 6.93 6.33
N ILE A 141 10.29 7.72 7.28
CA ILE A 141 11.11 8.68 8.05
C ILE A 141 11.06 8.27 9.52
N LYS A 142 12.23 8.05 10.14
CA LYS A 142 12.31 7.84 11.60
C LYS A 142 12.12 9.17 12.33
N ILE A 143 11.25 9.21 13.34
CA ILE A 143 10.92 10.45 14.08
C ILE A 143 11.39 10.47 15.54
N SER A 144 11.63 9.30 16.13
CA SER A 144 12.21 9.15 17.48
C SER A 144 12.86 7.79 17.58
#